data_AF-A0A7S0WSV7-F1
#
_entry.id   AF-A0A7S0WSV7-F1
#
_cell.length_a   1.000
_cell.length_b   1.000
_cell.length_c   1.000
_cell.angle_alpha   90.00
_cell.angle_beta   90.00
_cell.angle_gamma   90.00
#
_symmetry.space_group_name_H-M   'P 1'
#
loop_
_entity.id
_entity.type
_entity.pdbx_description
1 polymer ?
#
loop_
_entity_poly.entity_id
_entity_poly.type
_entity_poly.pdbx_seq_one_letter_code
_entity_poly.pdbx_strand_id
1 'polypeptide(L)'
;IVELSPHITLRSPLMECLAAAGAAPPAYIPSLIRKEDGGRTWAAVLAKLFEEGVPLEWSAHFPRPRPLTWAWPTYPFQLTKCLDAGMDDTFLSKRGYFSA
;
A
#
# COMPACT_ATOMS: atom_id res chain seq x y z
N ILE A 1 4.48 12.42 9.32
CA ILE A 1 4.67 12.70 10.76
C ILE A 1 3.97 11.63 11.56
N VAL A 2 4.66 11.03 12.54
CA VAL A 2 4.06 10.04 13.46
C VAL A 2 3.93 10.68 14.83
N GLU A 3 2.72 10.69 15.38
CA GLU A 3 2.49 11.12 16.77
C GLU A 3 2.58 9.90 17.69
N LEU A 4 3.56 9.90 18.60
CA LEU A 4 3.73 8.85 19.62
C LEU A 4 3.05 9.28 20.92
N SER A 5 1.80 8.89 21.11
CA SER A 5 1.00 9.26 22.29
C SER A 5 -0.15 8.26 22.52
N PRO A 6 -0.76 8.23 23.72
CA PRO A 6 -1.91 7.37 24.01
C PRO A 6 -3.21 7.76 23.26
N HIS A 7 -3.25 8.96 22.66
CA HIS A 7 -4.36 9.48 21.85
C HIS A 7 -3.86 10.69 21.03
N ILE A 8 -4.52 10.96 19.90
CA ILE A 8 -4.28 12.13 19.05
C ILE A 8 -4.45 13.44 19.83
N THR A 9 -3.36 14.15 20.14
CA THR A 9 -3.37 15.43 20.86
C THR A 9 -2.65 16.53 20.09
N LEU A 10 -1.61 16.18 19.34
CA LEU A 10 -0.76 17.16 18.65
C LEU A 10 -1.26 17.55 17.26
N ARG A 11 -2.29 16.88 16.72
CA ARG A 11 -2.73 17.10 15.34
C ARG A 11 -3.22 18.52 15.11
N SER A 12 -4.14 19.02 15.93
CA SER A 12 -4.69 20.38 15.79
C SER A 12 -3.59 21.46 15.85
N PRO A 13 -2.79 21.54 16.93
CA PRO A 13 -1.77 22.58 17.02
C PRO A 13 -0.71 22.47 15.92
N LEU A 14 -0.35 21.24 15.49
CA LEU A 14 0.56 21.07 14.38
C LEU A 14 0.00 21.64 13.06
N MET A 15 -1.28 21.36 12.76
CA MET A 15 -1.92 21.88 11.53
C MET A 15 -2.00 23.41 11.56
N GLU A 16 -2.26 24.01 12.72
CA GLU A 16 -2.25 25.47 12.90
C GLU A 16 -0.85 26.06 12.63
N CYS A 17 0.22 25.44 13.16
CA CYS A 17 1.58 25.87 12.89
C CYS A 17 1.96 25.75 11.40
N LEU A 18 1.56 24.67 10.73
CA LEU A 18 1.84 24.46 9.30
C LEU A 18 1.11 25.48 8.44
N ALA A 19 -0.15 25.78 8.76
CA ALA A 19 -0.93 26.81 8.08
C ALA A 19 -0.29 28.19 8.24
N ALA A 20 0.13 28.55 9.47
CA ALA A 20 0.83 29.80 9.73
C ALA A 20 2.17 29.92 8.99
N ALA A 21 2.85 28.78 8.78
CA ALA A 21 4.09 28.71 8.01
C ALA A 21 3.88 28.65 6.47
N GLY A 22 2.64 28.59 5.99
CA GLY A 22 2.33 28.41 4.57
C GLY A 22 2.78 27.05 4.01
N ALA A 23 3.02 26.07 4.88
CA ALA A 23 3.48 24.74 4.51
C ALA A 23 2.29 23.81 4.20
N ALA A 24 2.44 22.97 3.17
CA ALA A 24 1.47 21.91 2.91
C ALA A 24 1.48 20.89 4.06
N PRO A 25 0.31 20.40 4.52
CA PRO A 25 0.26 19.44 5.59
C PRO A 25 0.83 18.09 5.14
N PRO A 26 1.82 17.51 5.85
CA PRO A 26 2.31 16.17 5.55
C PRO A 26 1.29 15.12 6.01
N ALA A 27 1.47 13.87 5.58
CA ALA A 27 0.75 12.74 6.16
C ALA A 27 0.92 12.70 7.68
N TYR A 28 -0.18 12.49 8.40
CA TYR A 28 -0.22 12.47 9.87
C TYR A 28 -0.74 11.14 10.36
N ILE A 29 0.08 10.40 11.11
CA ILE A 29 -0.22 9.05 11.56
C ILE A 29 -0.17 9.00 13.09
N PRO A 30 -1.30 8.78 13.79
CA PRO A 30 -1.29 8.62 15.23
C PRO A 30 -0.92 7.20 15.63
N SER A 31 -0.08 7.03 16.66
CA SER A 31 0.36 5.71 17.11
C SER A 31 -0.71 4.92 17.85
N LEU A 32 -1.51 5.60 18.68
CA LEU A 32 -2.59 5.01 19.47
C LEU A 32 -3.79 5.95 19.53
N ILE A 33 -4.96 5.36 19.72
CA ILE A 33 -6.21 6.07 19.92
C ILE A 33 -6.89 5.51 21.17
N ARG A 34 -7.28 6.39 22.08
CA ARG A 34 -7.96 6.02 23.34
C ARG A 34 -9.21 5.20 23.02
N LYS A 35 -9.40 4.12 23.77
CA LYS A 35 -10.52 3.16 23.60
C LYS A 35 -10.47 2.37 22.28
N GLU A 36 -9.37 2.41 21.55
CA GLU A 36 -9.10 1.46 20.48
C GLU A 36 -8.14 0.36 20.95
N ASP A 37 -8.18 -0.77 20.24
CA ASP A 37 -7.24 -1.85 20.47
C ASP A 37 -5.85 -1.46 19.98
N GLY A 38 -4.89 -1.34 20.91
CA GLY A 38 -3.54 -0.86 20.59
C GLY A 38 -2.80 -1.74 19.58
N GLY A 39 -3.06 -3.05 19.54
CA GLY A 39 -2.45 -3.96 18.57
C GLY A 39 -2.97 -3.72 17.16
N ARG A 40 -4.30 -3.57 17.02
CA ARG A 40 -4.95 -3.21 15.76
C ARG A 40 -4.55 -1.83 15.27
N THR A 41 -4.52 -0.83 16.17
CA THR A 41 -4.08 0.52 15.84
C THR A 41 -2.63 0.51 15.38
N TRP A 42 -1.75 -0.27 16.03
CA TRP A 42 -0.35 -0.41 15.62
C TRP A 42 -0.19 -1.05 14.23
N ALA A 43 -0.94 -2.11 13.92
CA ALA A 43 -0.93 -2.70 12.57
C ALA A 43 -1.38 -1.69 11.49
N ALA A 44 -2.38 -0.86 11.81
CA ALA A 44 -2.84 0.21 10.91
C ALA A 44 -1.77 1.31 10.72
N VAL A 45 -1.00 1.63 11.76
CA VAL A 45 0.14 2.57 11.68
C VAL A 45 1.20 2.05 10.71
N LEU A 46 1.59 0.77 10.83
CA LEU A 46 2.56 0.16 9.92
C LEU A 46 2.05 0.13 8.48
N ALA A 47 0.77 -0.16 8.28
CA ALA A 47 0.16 -0.09 6.95
C ALA A 47 0.21 1.33 6.35
N LYS A 48 -0.11 2.34 7.15
CA LYS A 48 -0.02 3.75 6.71
C LYS A 48 1.41 4.17 6.38
N LEU A 49 2.38 3.76 7.19
CA LEU A 49 3.79 4.02 6.88
C LEU A 49 4.22 3.36 5.57
N PHE A 50 3.77 2.13 5.30
CA PHE A 50 4.04 1.44 4.04
C PHE A 50 3.41 2.16 2.84
N GLU A 51 2.16 2.61 2.95
CA GLU A 51 1.47 3.41 1.91
C GLU A 51 2.21 4.73 1.60
N GLU A 52 2.78 5.37 2.62
CA GLU A 52 3.60 6.58 2.47
C GLU A 52 5.02 6.29 1.95
N GLY A 53 5.34 5.03 1.63
CA GLY A 53 6.64 4.63 1.07
C GLY A 53 7.78 4.60 2.08
N VAL A 54 7.48 4.58 3.38
CA VAL A 54 8.51 4.48 4.42
C VAL A 54 9.10 3.05 4.39
N PRO A 55 10.44 2.90 4.29
CA PRO A 55 11.06 1.58 4.34
C PRO A 55 10.85 0.96 5.73
N LEU A 56 10.23 -0.22 5.77
CA LEU A 56 9.96 -0.96 6.99
C LEU A 56 10.75 -2.27 7.00
N GLU A 57 11.43 -2.53 8.12
CA GLU A 57 12.17 -3.77 8.37
C GLU A 57 11.22 -4.89 8.79
N TRP A 58 10.50 -5.46 7.82
CA TRP A 58 9.54 -6.55 8.07
C TRP A 58 10.17 -7.80 8.68
N SER A 59 11.45 -8.06 8.39
CA SER A 59 12.23 -9.17 8.94
C SER A 59 12.40 -9.08 10.47
N ALA A 60 12.50 -7.87 11.02
CA ALA A 60 12.58 -7.63 12.45
C ALA A 60 11.24 -7.91 13.15
N HIS A 61 10.12 -7.66 12.46
CA HIS A 61 8.78 -7.91 13.00
C HIS A 61 8.33 -9.37 12.84
N PHE A 62 8.78 -10.04 11.77
CA PHE A 62 8.47 -11.44 11.44
C PHE A 62 9.74 -12.28 11.27
N PRO A 63 10.45 -12.62 12.36
CA PRO A 63 11.80 -13.20 12.29
C PRO A 63 11.88 -14.67 11.79
N ARG A 64 10.78 -15.43 11.72
CA ARG A 64 10.75 -16.87 11.34
C ARG A 64 9.35 -17.33 10.88
N PRO A 65 9.22 -18.44 10.14
CA PRO A 65 9.93 -18.79 8.91
C PRO A 65 9.32 -18.05 7.71
N ARG A 66 10.02 -18.08 6.57
CA ARG A 66 9.59 -17.46 5.31
C ARG A 66 8.14 -17.86 4.98
N PRO A 67 7.24 -16.91 4.64
CA PRO A 67 5.86 -17.23 4.30
C PRO A 67 5.80 -18.28 3.19
N LEU A 68 4.81 -19.17 3.24
CA LEU A 68 4.53 -20.14 2.17
C LEU A 68 3.96 -19.39 0.95
N THR A 69 4.82 -18.69 0.23
CA THR A 69 4.43 -17.82 -0.90
C THR A 69 3.81 -18.59 -2.07
N TRP A 70 4.06 -19.90 -2.16
CA TRP A 70 3.53 -20.76 -3.23
C TRP A 70 2.04 -21.07 -3.09
N ALA A 71 1.47 -20.93 -1.89
CA ALA A 71 0.05 -21.17 -1.65
C ALA A 71 -0.83 -19.94 -1.96
N TRP A 72 -0.21 -18.81 -2.33
CA TRP A 72 -0.91 -17.56 -2.57
C TRP A 72 -1.30 -17.44 -4.04
N PRO A 73 -2.44 -16.80 -4.36
CA PRO A 73 -2.73 -16.40 -5.72
C PRO A 73 -1.57 -15.58 -6.30
N THR A 74 -1.25 -15.82 -7.57
CA THR A 74 -0.30 -14.96 -8.28
C THR A 74 -0.86 -13.54 -8.37
N TYR A 75 0.02 -12.55 -8.47
CA TYR A 75 -0.39 -11.16 -8.66
C TYR A 75 -1.43 -11.04 -9.79
N PRO A 76 -2.56 -10.35 -9.56
CA PRO A 76 -3.63 -10.24 -10.54
C PRO A 76 -3.23 -9.25 -11.63
N PHE A 77 -2.42 -9.71 -12.59
CA PHE A 77 -1.99 -8.89 -13.71
C PHE A 77 -3.21 -8.38 -14.50
N GLN A 78 -3.23 -7.08 -14.76
CA GLN A 78 -4.16 -6.50 -15.71
C GLN A 78 -3.68 -6.84 -17.12
N LEU A 79 -4.24 -7.92 -17.70
CA LEU A 79 -3.87 -8.42 -19.02
C LEU A 79 -4.61 -7.64 -20.10
N THR A 80 -3.87 -6.83 -20.84
CA THR A 80 -4.35 -6.19 -22.07
C THR A 80 -3.77 -6.95 -23.26
N LYS A 81 -4.58 -7.26 -24.27
CA LYS A 81 -4.07 -7.84 -25.52
C LYS A 81 -3.15 -6.81 -26.19
N CYS A 82 -1.85 -7.06 -26.18
CA CYS A 82 -0.88 -6.34 -27.00
C CYS A 82 -0.62 -7.15 -28.27
N LEU A 83 -1.61 -7.20 -29.16
CA LEU A 83 -1.38 -7.65 -30.52
C LEU A 83 -0.57 -6.57 -31.25
N ASP A 84 0.46 -6.97 -31.98
CA ASP A 84 1.15 -6.06 -32.89
C ASP A 84 0.11 -5.50 -33.89
N ALA A 85 0.23 -4.25 -34.32
CA ALA A 85 -0.85 -3.58 -35.06
C ALA A 85 -1.20 -4.25 -36.41
N GLY A 86 -0.32 -5.14 -36.91
CA GLY A 86 -0.55 -6.00 -38.08
C GLY A 86 -0.98 -7.44 -37.76
N MET A 87 -1.12 -7.80 -36.49
CA MET A 87 -1.50 -9.13 -35.98
C MET A 87 -2.89 -9.04 -35.34
N ASP A 88 -3.90 -8.66 -36.11
CA ASP A 88 -5.29 -8.69 -35.64
C ASP A 88 -5.83 -10.13 -35.53
N ASP A 89 -7.01 -10.31 -34.92
CA ASP A 89 -7.67 -11.62 -34.82
C ASP A 89 -7.90 -12.24 -36.23
N THR A 90 -8.01 -11.40 -37.27
CA THR A 90 -8.06 -11.80 -38.68
C THR A 90 -6.75 -12.44 -39.18
N PHE A 91 -5.59 -11.90 -38.80
CA PHE A 91 -4.28 -12.46 -39.11
C PHE A 91 -4.08 -13.85 -38.47
N LEU A 92 -4.49 -14.00 -37.21
CA LEU A 92 -4.35 -15.26 -36.46
C LEU A 92 -5.31 -16.35 -36.94
N SER A 93 -6.56 -15.99 -37.27
CA SER A 93 -7.53 -16.92 -37.86
C SER A 93 -7.11 -17.42 -39.24
N LYS A 94 -6.55 -16.55 -40.10
CA LYS A 94 -6.02 -16.96 -41.43
C LYS A 94 -4.84 -17.94 -41.36
N ARG A 95 -4.06 -17.94 -40.27
CA ARG A 95 -2.97 -18.90 -40.06
C ARG A 95 -3.39 -20.16 -39.29
N GLY A 96 -4.67 -20.32 -38.97
CA GLY A 96 -5.19 -21.52 -38.29
C GLY A 96 -4.88 -21.60 -36.80
N TYR A 97 -4.58 -20.47 -36.13
CA TYR A 97 -4.30 -20.45 -34.69
C TYR A 97 -5.55 -20.51 -33.81
N PHE A 98 -6.75 -20.33 -34.37
CA PHE A 98 -8.03 -20.53 -33.69
C PHE A 98 -8.89 -21.52 -34.49
N SER A 99 -9.24 -22.65 -33.89
CA SER A 99 -10.36 -23.48 -34.36
C SER A 99 -11.66 -22.88 -33.81
N ALA A 100 -12.66 -22.75 -34.69
CA ALA A 100 -14.05 -22.56 -34.28
C ALA A 100 -14.58 -23.80 -33.55
#